data_AF-A0A538A129-F1
#
_entry.id   AF-A0A538A129-F1
#
_cell.length_a   1.000
_cell.length_b   1.000
_cell.length_c   1.000
_cell.angle_alpha   90.00
_cell.angle_beta   90.00
_cell.angle_gamma   90.00
#
_symmetry.space_group_name_H-M   'P 1'
#
loop_
_entity.id
_entity.type
_entity.pdbx_description
1 polymer ?
#
loop_
_entity_poly.entity_id
_entity_poly.type
_entity_poly.pdbx_seq_one_letter_code
_entity_poly.pdbx_strand_id
1 'polypeptide(L)'
;MEGRVSRRGALSRAWVSSLVVGGMLAFAPAASAGDQATAPKDYAQTALNIIPSGQPGGIPPPPGADTQAHMYDGLTPLFDNVTNSDLTQYFKSEKFGISTAGPGTTEAVPRPGVTIVRDSYDVPHVTATTHAGGVWAAGWIAAEDRGALLQQARYDARVAAIDAPGLDAVDLIASLKSFQPSQQTEDALAKQAGVLRRAGPEGKKVLKDIDTFVKGINDYLEAHGSTAAPFTRNDIFAFNALKDQFVGEGGGDEARRSQFLGGLQQRLGVRKGYSVFSDLRQNINKGSPRTVDGHFRYEHDPKKPGAPGSAVLDPGSFTPTPAVSASATHGVSQPAERPQASNEL
;
A
#
# COMPACT_ATOMS: atom_id res chain seq x y z
N MET A 1 -58.96 52.76 -22.34
CA MET A 1 -58.79 53.90 -21.42
C MET A 1 -57.30 54.04 -21.12
N GLU A 2 -56.47 54.49 -22.07
CA GLU A 2 -56.40 55.85 -22.66
C GLU A 2 -55.86 56.89 -21.67
N GLY A 3 -54.77 57.54 -22.06
CA GLY A 3 -54.01 58.47 -21.22
C GLY A 3 -52.68 58.87 -21.86
N ARG A 4 -52.71 59.22 -23.16
CA ARG A 4 -51.51 59.50 -23.97
C ARG A 4 -51.23 61.01 -23.98
N VAL A 5 -50.10 61.46 -23.44
CA VAL A 5 -49.53 62.79 -23.79
C VAL A 5 -48.03 62.67 -24.04
N SER A 6 -47.59 63.27 -25.13
CA SER A 6 -46.21 63.29 -25.63
C SER A 6 -45.68 64.72 -25.61
N ARG A 7 -44.37 64.89 -25.38
CA ARG A 7 -43.62 66.01 -25.97
C ARG A 7 -42.28 65.53 -26.53
N ARG A 8 -41.96 66.05 -27.72
CA ARG A 8 -40.75 65.81 -28.52
C ARG A 8 -39.76 66.99 -28.37
N GLY A 9 -38.49 66.73 -28.67
CA GLY A 9 -37.43 67.72 -28.89
C GLY A 9 -36.08 66.99 -28.98
N ALA A 10 -35.74 66.32 -30.09
CA ALA A 10 -35.28 66.85 -31.39
C ALA A 10 -33.78 67.22 -31.42
N LEU A 11 -33.02 66.44 -32.21
CA LEU A 11 -31.97 66.85 -33.18
C LEU A 11 -30.79 67.69 -32.63
N SER A 12 -29.50 67.42 -32.90
CA SER A 12 -28.81 66.47 -33.78
C SER A 12 -27.35 66.28 -33.23
N ARG A 13 -26.31 65.74 -33.88
CA ARG A 13 -26.03 65.43 -35.29
C ARG A 13 -25.00 64.29 -35.41
N ALA A 14 -24.87 63.77 -36.63
CA ALA A 14 -23.97 62.70 -37.07
C ALA A 14 -22.54 63.17 -37.38
N TRP A 15 -21.57 62.24 -37.28
CA TRP A 15 -20.57 61.99 -38.34
C TRP A 15 -20.27 60.49 -38.40
N VAL A 16 -20.23 59.95 -39.62
CA VAL A 16 -19.90 58.55 -39.94
C VAL A 16 -18.52 58.54 -40.58
N SER A 17 -17.68 57.58 -40.17
CA SER A 17 -16.51 57.16 -40.95
C SER A 17 -16.40 55.64 -40.91
N SER A 18 -16.94 54.99 -41.94
CA SER A 18 -16.79 53.56 -42.16
C SER A 18 -15.40 53.24 -42.68
N LEU A 19 -14.79 52.18 -42.14
CA LEU A 19 -13.66 51.50 -42.78
C LEU A 19 -13.89 49.99 -42.62
N VAL A 20 -13.98 49.28 -43.75
CA VAL A 20 -14.29 47.85 -43.85
C VAL A 20 -13.17 47.19 -44.66
N VAL A 21 -13.02 45.88 -44.49
CA VAL A 21 -12.00 44.97 -45.07
C VAL A 21 -10.67 45.00 -44.29
N GLY A 22 -10.16 43.87 -43.78
CA GLY A 22 -10.79 42.54 -43.70
C GLY A 22 -9.86 41.45 -43.16
N GLY A 23 -10.46 40.39 -42.62
CA GLY A 23 -9.95 39.01 -42.63
C GLY A 23 -8.57 38.69 -42.04
N MET A 24 -8.53 38.38 -40.73
CA MET A 24 -7.87 37.15 -40.26
C MET A 24 -8.41 36.74 -38.89
N LEU A 25 -9.27 35.70 -38.85
CA LEU A 25 -9.60 35.04 -37.59
C LEU A 25 -8.38 34.20 -37.18
N ALA A 26 -7.58 34.71 -36.25
CA ALA A 26 -6.74 33.86 -35.44
C ALA A 26 -7.67 33.02 -34.54
N PHE A 27 -7.84 31.73 -34.87
CA PHE A 27 -8.33 30.74 -33.92
C PHE A 27 -7.27 30.55 -32.84
N ALA A 28 -7.21 31.47 -31.89
CA ALA A 28 -6.66 31.17 -30.58
C ALA A 28 -7.53 30.05 -30.00
N PRO A 29 -6.98 28.88 -29.64
CA PRO A 29 -7.76 27.91 -28.88
C PRO A 29 -8.16 28.61 -27.59
N ALA A 30 -9.46 28.72 -27.36
CA ALA A 30 -9.96 29.14 -26.06
C ALA A 30 -9.46 28.11 -25.06
N ALA A 31 -8.42 28.49 -24.30
CA ALA A 31 -8.01 27.74 -23.13
C ALA A 31 -9.21 27.77 -22.19
N SER A 32 -9.99 26.69 -22.19
CA SER A 32 -11.04 26.48 -21.22
C SER A 32 -10.39 26.64 -19.86
N ALA A 33 -10.75 27.71 -19.16
CA ALA A 33 -10.44 27.86 -17.76
C ALA A 33 -11.20 26.75 -17.04
N GLY A 34 -10.60 25.57 -16.97
CA GLY A 34 -11.06 24.52 -16.07
C GLY A 34 -11.08 25.13 -14.68
N ASP A 35 -12.16 24.87 -13.94
CA ASP A 35 -12.29 25.35 -12.58
C ASP A 35 -11.00 25.03 -11.82
N GLN A 36 -10.30 26.09 -11.39
CA GLN A 36 -9.23 25.99 -10.41
C GLN A 36 -9.89 25.59 -9.09
N ALA A 37 -10.22 24.31 -8.97
CA ALA A 37 -10.74 23.71 -7.77
C ALA A 37 -9.77 24.07 -6.64
N THR A 38 -10.24 24.88 -5.70
CA THR A 38 -9.42 25.28 -4.55
C THR A 38 -8.85 24.03 -3.92
N ALA A 39 -7.53 23.95 -3.84
CA ALA A 39 -6.84 22.78 -3.31
C ALA A 39 -7.48 22.38 -1.97
N PRO A 40 -7.77 21.09 -1.74
CA PRO A 40 -8.40 20.65 -0.51
C PRO A 40 -7.64 21.20 0.70
N LYS A 41 -8.38 21.60 1.74
CA LYS A 41 -7.76 22.08 2.97
C LYS A 41 -6.85 20.99 3.54
N ASP A 42 -5.56 21.25 3.52
CA ASP A 42 -4.59 20.43 4.24
C ASP A 42 -4.81 20.61 5.76
N TYR A 43 -4.89 19.49 6.46
CA TYR A 43 -5.06 19.46 7.92
C TYR A 43 -3.74 19.13 8.63
N ALA A 44 -2.69 18.76 7.91
CA ALA A 44 -1.39 18.53 8.49
C ALA A 44 -0.76 19.84 8.98
N GLN A 45 -0.26 19.84 10.22
CA GLN A 45 0.59 20.93 10.72
C GLN A 45 2.04 20.78 10.22
N THR A 46 2.49 19.52 10.13
CA THR A 46 3.77 19.11 9.53
C THR A 46 3.54 17.76 8.85
N ALA A 47 3.92 17.63 7.57
CA ALA A 47 3.89 16.37 6.84
C ALA A 47 5.17 16.23 6.01
N LEU A 48 5.99 15.25 6.38
CA LEU A 48 7.34 15.03 5.88
C LEU A 48 7.55 13.55 5.56
N ASN A 49 8.19 13.28 4.42
CA ASN A 49 8.40 11.95 3.85
C ASN A 49 9.87 11.59 3.89
N ILE A 50 10.14 10.30 3.99
CA ILE A 50 11.35 9.70 3.45
C ILE A 50 11.09 8.26 3.04
N ILE A 51 11.67 7.84 1.92
CA ILE A 51 11.70 6.45 1.50
C ILE A 51 13.15 6.00 1.58
N PRO A 52 13.62 5.36 2.68
CA PRO A 52 15.03 5.05 2.87
C PRO A 52 15.64 4.17 1.77
N SER A 53 14.84 3.30 1.13
CA SER A 53 15.26 2.50 -0.02
C SER A 53 15.40 3.28 -1.34
N GLY A 54 15.10 4.58 -1.33
CA GLY A 54 14.93 5.38 -2.54
C GLY A 54 13.62 5.09 -3.28
N GLN A 55 13.32 5.91 -4.29
CA GLN A 55 12.31 5.59 -5.29
C GLN A 55 12.84 4.64 -6.38
N PRO A 56 14.06 4.82 -6.93
CA PRO A 56 14.58 3.96 -7.99
C PRO A 56 14.87 2.53 -7.49
N GLY A 57 14.25 1.53 -8.13
CA GLY A 57 14.49 0.10 -7.85
C GLY A 57 15.14 -0.67 -9.01
N GLY A 58 15.87 0.02 -9.88
CA GLY A 58 16.65 -0.59 -10.95
C GLY A 58 17.82 -1.44 -10.43
N ILE A 59 18.26 -2.43 -11.23
CA ILE A 59 19.43 -3.25 -10.94
C ILE A 59 20.41 -3.18 -12.13
N PRO A 60 21.68 -2.76 -11.93
CA PRO A 60 22.24 -2.25 -10.68
C PRO A 60 21.56 -0.93 -10.21
N PRO A 61 21.60 -0.60 -8.91
CA PRO A 61 21.02 0.65 -8.41
C PRO A 61 21.59 1.86 -9.15
N PRO A 62 20.74 2.79 -9.63
CA PRO A 62 21.21 3.98 -10.33
C PRO A 62 21.87 4.98 -9.36
N PRO A 63 22.68 5.92 -9.88
CA PRO A 63 23.27 6.99 -9.07
C PRO A 63 22.23 7.75 -8.25
N GLY A 64 22.50 7.94 -6.96
CA GLY A 64 21.61 8.68 -6.05
C GLY A 64 20.47 7.87 -5.43
N ALA A 65 20.31 6.57 -5.75
CA ALA A 65 19.28 5.72 -5.13
C ALA A 65 19.36 5.67 -3.59
N ASP A 66 20.56 5.81 -3.02
CA ASP A 66 20.86 5.84 -1.59
C ASP A 66 20.72 7.23 -0.94
N THR A 67 20.41 8.29 -1.71
CA THR A 67 20.30 9.68 -1.18
C THR A 67 19.34 9.77 -0.01
N GLN A 68 18.20 9.08 -0.09
CA GLN A 68 17.20 9.05 0.98
C GLN A 68 17.61 8.13 2.15
N ALA A 69 18.53 7.19 1.97
CA ALA A 69 19.11 6.44 3.08
C ALA A 69 20.02 7.34 3.93
N HIS A 70 20.91 8.11 3.27
CA HIS A 70 21.80 9.07 3.95
C HIS A 70 21.03 10.20 4.64
N MET A 71 19.93 10.68 4.02
CA MET A 71 19.03 11.62 4.67
C MET A 71 18.40 11.03 5.93
N TYR A 72 17.90 9.79 5.88
CA TYR A 72 17.28 9.13 7.04
C TYR A 72 18.29 8.89 8.18
N ASP A 73 19.48 8.40 7.86
CA ASP A 73 20.56 8.20 8.84
C ASP A 73 21.11 9.53 9.39
N GLY A 74 20.90 10.65 8.71
CA GLY A 74 21.36 11.96 9.14
C GLY A 74 20.76 12.45 10.48
N LEU A 75 19.63 11.89 10.93
CA LEU A 75 19.13 12.11 12.29
C LEU A 75 19.84 11.25 13.35
N THR A 76 20.39 10.09 12.99
CA THR A 76 20.99 9.14 13.95
C THR A 76 22.06 9.78 14.86
N PRO A 77 22.98 10.63 14.36
CA PRO A 77 23.99 11.29 15.20
C PRO A 77 23.45 12.36 16.15
N LEU A 78 22.24 12.88 15.92
CA LEU A 78 21.65 13.95 16.74
C LEU A 78 20.99 13.43 18.03
N PHE A 79 20.52 12.18 18.00
CA PHE A 79 19.84 11.50 19.10
C PHE A 79 18.66 12.33 19.69
N ASP A 80 18.81 12.88 20.89
CA ASP A 80 17.80 13.70 21.57
C ASP A 80 17.90 15.21 21.25
N ASN A 81 18.85 15.61 20.40
CA ASN A 81 19.14 17.01 20.03
C ASN A 81 18.56 17.40 18.66
N VAL A 82 17.49 16.73 18.22
CA VAL A 82 16.81 17.01 16.94
C VAL A 82 16.02 18.32 17.00
N THR A 83 16.29 19.22 16.07
CA THR A 83 15.58 20.50 15.90
C THR A 83 14.59 20.45 14.73
N ASN A 84 13.66 21.42 14.68
CA ASN A 84 12.74 21.56 13.54
C ASN A 84 13.46 21.78 12.20
N SER A 85 14.65 22.40 12.20
CA SER A 85 15.47 22.56 10.99
C SER A 85 15.99 21.21 10.49
N ASP A 86 16.43 20.33 11.39
CA ASP A 86 16.92 18.99 11.03
C ASP A 86 15.83 18.16 10.34
N LEU A 87 14.58 18.24 10.83
CA LEU A 87 13.44 17.59 10.17
C LEU A 87 13.29 18.04 8.71
N THR A 88 13.41 19.34 8.42
CA THR A 88 13.32 19.86 7.04
C THR A 88 14.58 19.68 6.20
N GLN A 89 15.70 19.30 6.81
CA GLN A 89 16.95 18.96 6.13
C GLN A 89 17.00 17.47 5.75
N TYR A 90 16.55 16.61 6.67
CA TYR A 90 16.65 15.16 6.57
C TYR A 90 15.36 14.49 6.07
N PHE A 91 14.25 15.22 5.96
CA PHE A 91 13.01 14.72 5.34
C PHE A 91 12.50 15.73 4.30
N LYS A 92 11.89 15.22 3.23
CA LYS A 92 11.26 16.04 2.18
C LYS A 92 9.79 16.30 2.49
N SER A 93 9.16 17.25 1.82
CA SER A 93 7.73 17.54 2.00
C SER A 93 6.84 16.39 1.48
N GLU A 94 5.81 16.00 2.23
CA GLU A 94 4.70 15.12 1.76
C GLU A 94 3.64 15.86 0.93
N LYS A 95 3.78 17.19 0.77
CA LYS A 95 2.73 17.99 0.14
C LYS A 95 2.52 17.52 -1.29
N PHE A 96 1.27 17.22 -1.62
CA PHE A 96 0.91 16.71 -2.94
C PHE A 96 1.27 17.69 -4.07
N GLY A 97 1.94 17.17 -5.09
CA GLY A 97 2.32 17.88 -6.31
C GLY A 97 3.70 18.55 -6.26
N ILE A 98 4.30 18.70 -7.44
CA ILE A 98 5.72 19.08 -7.65
C ILE A 98 6.18 20.42 -7.02
N SER A 99 5.25 21.26 -6.54
CA SER A 99 5.55 22.62 -6.05
C SER A 99 6.57 22.71 -4.92
N THR A 100 6.74 21.65 -4.13
CA THR A 100 7.67 21.55 -2.99
C THR A 100 8.88 20.67 -3.26
N ALA A 101 8.99 20.07 -4.45
CA ALA A 101 10.05 19.13 -4.82
C ALA A 101 10.70 19.43 -6.20
N GLY A 102 10.26 20.49 -6.88
CA GLY A 102 10.68 20.84 -8.23
C GLY A 102 12.02 21.60 -8.33
N PRO A 103 12.53 21.82 -9.56
CA PRO A 103 11.91 21.44 -10.84
C PRO A 103 11.93 19.93 -11.08
N GLY A 104 10.83 19.40 -11.62
CA GLY A 104 10.71 17.99 -12.00
C GLY A 104 10.87 17.77 -13.50
N THR A 105 11.11 16.52 -13.89
CA THR A 105 11.25 16.09 -15.29
C THR A 105 9.97 15.39 -15.73
N THR A 106 9.37 15.82 -16.85
CA THR A 106 8.19 15.16 -17.43
C THR A 106 8.59 13.86 -18.13
N GLU A 107 7.95 12.76 -17.74
CA GLU A 107 8.09 11.46 -18.37
C GLU A 107 7.03 11.28 -19.48
N ALA A 108 7.44 10.73 -20.62
CA ALA A 108 6.55 10.53 -21.77
C ALA A 108 5.94 9.11 -21.76
N VAL A 109 4.67 9.01 -21.38
CA VAL A 109 3.94 7.73 -21.30
C VAL A 109 2.99 7.51 -22.48
N PRO A 110 2.78 6.25 -22.94
CA PRO A 110 1.90 5.90 -24.05
C PRO A 110 0.39 5.93 -23.69
N ARG A 111 -0.03 6.89 -22.86
CA ARG A 111 -1.41 7.01 -22.37
C ARG A 111 -1.95 8.44 -22.45
N PRO A 112 -2.83 8.75 -23.42
CA PRO A 112 -3.45 10.06 -23.53
C PRO A 112 -4.19 10.48 -22.25
N GLY A 113 -4.02 11.74 -21.85
CA GLY A 113 -4.63 12.28 -20.63
C GLY A 113 -3.98 11.84 -19.32
N VAL A 114 -2.78 11.24 -19.38
CA VAL A 114 -1.90 11.00 -18.23
C VAL A 114 -0.62 11.82 -18.41
N THR A 115 -0.12 12.39 -17.32
CA THR A 115 1.19 13.04 -17.25
C THR A 115 1.86 12.63 -15.95
N ILE A 116 3.11 12.20 -16.05
CA ILE A 116 3.97 11.87 -14.91
C ILE A 116 5.11 12.90 -14.90
N VAL A 117 5.36 13.50 -13.74
CA VAL A 117 6.51 14.38 -13.52
C VAL A 117 7.30 13.83 -12.35
N ARG A 118 8.55 13.43 -12.58
CA ARG A 118 9.45 12.90 -11.54
C ARG A 118 10.23 14.04 -10.89
N ASP A 119 10.27 14.06 -9.55
CA ASP A 119 11.02 15.07 -8.81
C ASP A 119 12.51 14.73 -8.65
N SER A 120 13.26 15.56 -7.92
CA SER A 120 14.70 15.35 -7.70
C SER A 120 15.05 14.09 -6.89
N TYR A 121 14.07 13.45 -6.25
CA TYR A 121 14.18 12.14 -5.59
C TYR A 121 13.58 11.00 -6.42
N ASP A 122 13.32 11.27 -7.70
CA ASP A 122 12.66 10.40 -8.68
C ASP A 122 11.18 10.07 -8.37
N VAL A 123 10.56 10.71 -7.37
CA VAL A 123 9.17 10.41 -7.00
C VAL A 123 8.21 10.87 -8.11
N PRO A 124 7.32 9.99 -8.61
CA PRO A 124 6.42 10.32 -9.68
C PRO A 124 5.16 11.06 -9.20
N HIS A 125 4.98 12.29 -9.67
CA HIS A 125 3.78 13.11 -9.48
C HIS A 125 2.82 12.89 -10.66
N VAL A 126 1.71 12.18 -10.44
CA VAL A 126 0.76 11.79 -11.49
C VAL A 126 -0.40 12.79 -11.60
N THR A 127 -0.64 13.30 -12.80
CA THR A 127 -1.88 13.98 -13.19
C THR A 127 -2.62 13.14 -14.22
N ALA A 128 -3.90 12.87 -14.02
CA ALA A 128 -4.74 12.11 -14.95
C ALA A 128 -6.13 12.73 -15.13
N THR A 129 -6.63 12.78 -16.37
CA THR A 129 -7.98 13.28 -16.70
C THR A 129 -9.10 12.29 -16.35
N THR A 130 -8.76 11.04 -16.01
CA THR A 130 -9.72 10.00 -15.62
C THR A 130 -9.15 9.10 -14.53
N HIS A 131 -10.01 8.53 -13.67
CA HIS A 131 -9.63 7.53 -12.67
C HIS A 131 -8.81 6.38 -13.27
N ALA A 132 -9.27 5.82 -14.39
CA ALA A 132 -8.60 4.73 -15.08
C ALA A 132 -7.25 5.15 -15.71
N GLY A 133 -7.01 6.45 -15.93
CA GLY A 133 -5.69 6.97 -16.29
C GLY A 133 -4.73 6.93 -15.10
N GLY A 134 -5.18 7.37 -13.92
CA GLY A 134 -4.38 7.33 -12.69
C GLY A 134 -4.06 5.90 -12.23
N VAL A 135 -5.05 4.99 -12.24
CA VAL A 135 -4.85 3.57 -11.89
C VAL A 135 -3.90 2.88 -12.88
N TRP A 136 -3.96 3.22 -14.16
CA TRP A 136 -3.00 2.72 -15.16
C TRP A 136 -1.60 3.26 -14.91
N ALA A 137 -1.46 4.55 -14.60
CA ALA A 137 -0.17 5.18 -14.32
C ALA A 137 0.50 4.55 -13.09
N ALA A 138 -0.26 4.25 -12.03
CA ALA A 138 0.24 3.54 -10.87
C ALA A 138 0.79 2.15 -11.22
N GLY A 139 0.19 1.45 -12.19
CA GLY A 139 0.70 0.16 -12.69
C GLY A 139 1.98 0.30 -13.51
N TRP A 140 2.04 1.30 -14.39
CA TRP A 140 3.23 1.65 -15.17
C TRP A 140 4.42 1.96 -14.25
N ILE A 141 4.22 2.90 -13.31
CA ILE A 141 5.20 3.28 -12.28
C ILE A 141 5.64 2.08 -11.44
N ALA A 142 4.73 1.19 -11.05
CA ALA A 142 5.10 0.02 -10.26
C ALA A 142 6.03 -0.94 -11.02
N ALA A 143 5.84 -1.08 -12.35
CA ALA A 143 6.71 -1.89 -13.19
C ALA A 143 8.08 -1.22 -13.45
N GLU A 144 8.09 0.10 -13.61
CA GLU A 144 9.31 0.91 -13.76
C GLU A 144 10.16 0.92 -12.49
N ASP A 145 9.59 1.44 -11.41
CA ASP A 145 10.32 1.75 -10.18
C ASP A 145 10.58 0.51 -9.33
N ARG A 146 9.73 -0.52 -9.44
CA ARG A 146 9.77 -1.72 -8.57
C ARG A 146 9.78 -3.03 -9.36
N GLY A 147 10.00 -3.01 -10.67
CA GLY A 147 9.94 -4.18 -11.55
C GLY A 147 10.77 -5.38 -11.06
N ALA A 148 12.00 -5.16 -10.60
CA ALA A 148 12.84 -6.24 -10.07
C ALA A 148 12.22 -6.91 -8.82
N LEU A 149 11.74 -6.11 -7.87
CA LEU A 149 11.06 -6.61 -6.66
C LEU A 149 9.75 -7.32 -7.02
N LEU A 150 8.94 -6.76 -7.93
CA LEU A 150 7.70 -7.39 -8.38
C LEU A 150 7.95 -8.75 -9.02
N GLN A 151 8.99 -8.91 -9.84
CA GLN A 151 9.31 -10.20 -10.47
C GLN A 151 9.84 -11.22 -9.45
N GLN A 152 10.73 -10.81 -8.53
CA GLN A 152 11.22 -11.68 -7.46
C GLN A 152 10.09 -12.14 -6.53
N ALA A 153 9.21 -11.22 -6.14
CA ALA A 153 8.07 -11.52 -5.27
C ALA A 153 6.97 -12.34 -5.97
N ARG A 154 6.92 -12.32 -7.31
CA ARG A 154 5.74 -12.70 -8.10
C ARG A 154 5.21 -14.08 -7.75
N TYR A 155 6.05 -15.10 -7.90
CA TYR A 155 5.60 -16.48 -7.75
C TYR A 155 5.62 -16.94 -6.29
N ASP A 156 6.57 -16.48 -5.49
CA ASP A 156 6.62 -16.74 -4.05
C ASP A 156 5.37 -16.21 -3.34
N ALA A 157 4.81 -15.07 -3.75
CA ALA A 157 3.56 -14.54 -3.21
C ALA A 157 2.34 -15.50 -3.34
N ARG A 158 2.40 -16.54 -4.19
CA ARG A 158 1.36 -17.59 -4.21
C ARG A 158 1.34 -18.43 -2.94
N VAL A 159 2.50 -18.59 -2.28
CA VAL A 159 2.65 -19.38 -1.05
C VAL A 159 1.80 -18.80 0.06
N ALA A 160 1.84 -17.47 0.25
CA ALA A 160 0.94 -16.74 1.14
C ALA A 160 -0.53 -16.87 0.70
N ALA A 161 -0.81 -16.76 -0.61
CA ALA A 161 -2.18 -16.79 -1.13
C ALA A 161 -2.89 -18.15 -1.03
N ILE A 162 -2.16 -19.24 -0.83
CA ILE A 162 -2.71 -20.58 -0.60
C ILE A 162 -2.53 -21.06 0.84
N ASP A 163 -1.95 -20.25 1.73
CA ASP A 163 -1.58 -20.62 3.11
C ASP A 163 -0.83 -21.96 3.12
N ALA A 164 0.27 -22.04 2.35
CA ALA A 164 1.04 -23.26 2.22
C ALA A 164 1.71 -23.61 3.56
N PRO A 165 1.36 -24.73 4.22
CA PRO A 165 1.91 -25.04 5.53
C PRO A 165 3.43 -25.04 5.51
N GLY A 166 4.07 -24.54 6.57
CA GLY A 166 5.51 -24.60 6.77
C GLY A 166 6.38 -23.91 5.70
N LEU A 167 5.80 -23.04 4.88
CA LEU A 167 6.50 -22.16 3.94
C LEU A 167 6.06 -20.72 4.19
N ASP A 168 7.01 -19.80 4.26
CA ASP A 168 6.75 -18.37 4.34
C ASP A 168 7.21 -17.69 3.05
N ALA A 169 6.35 -16.83 2.47
CA ALA A 169 6.64 -16.18 1.20
C ALA A 169 7.69 -15.06 1.34
N VAL A 170 7.75 -14.38 2.48
CA VAL A 170 8.74 -13.32 2.75
C VAL A 170 10.14 -13.92 2.83
N ASP A 171 10.31 -15.04 3.53
CA ASP A 171 11.55 -15.80 3.64
C ASP A 171 12.01 -16.35 2.29
N LEU A 172 11.09 -16.84 1.44
CA LEU A 172 11.43 -17.28 0.08
C LEU A 172 11.98 -16.11 -0.76
N ILE A 173 11.30 -14.97 -0.73
CA ILE A 173 11.68 -13.75 -1.45
C ILE A 173 13.03 -13.21 -0.95
N ALA A 174 13.21 -13.09 0.37
CA ALA A 174 14.44 -12.63 0.98
C ALA A 174 15.62 -13.59 0.74
N SER A 175 15.34 -14.90 0.61
CA SER A 175 16.32 -15.92 0.24
C SER A 175 16.63 -15.99 -1.27
N LEU A 176 16.03 -15.11 -2.10
CA LEU A 176 16.11 -15.14 -3.57
C LEU A 176 15.75 -16.52 -4.16
N LYS A 177 14.75 -17.18 -3.58
CA LYS A 177 14.22 -18.45 -4.09
C LYS A 177 13.17 -18.17 -5.16
N SER A 178 12.53 -19.23 -5.65
CA SER A 178 11.39 -19.14 -6.54
C SER A 178 10.51 -20.38 -6.39
N PHE A 179 9.25 -20.16 -6.05
CA PHE A 179 8.18 -21.14 -6.11
C PHE A 179 7.65 -21.26 -7.54
N GLN A 180 7.40 -22.49 -8.01
CA GLN A 180 6.73 -22.71 -9.30
C GLN A 180 5.26 -23.09 -9.05
N PRO A 181 4.27 -22.22 -9.33
CA PRO A 181 2.88 -22.53 -9.08
C PRO A 181 2.37 -23.64 -10.00
N SER A 182 1.54 -24.51 -9.43
CA SER A 182 0.78 -25.50 -10.20
C SER A 182 -0.47 -24.85 -10.82
N GLN A 183 -1.10 -25.50 -11.81
CA GLN A 183 -2.40 -25.04 -12.31
C GLN A 183 -3.46 -24.99 -11.20
N GLN A 184 -3.44 -25.95 -10.25
CA GLN A 184 -4.33 -25.95 -9.09
C GLN A 184 -4.13 -24.72 -8.18
N THR A 185 -2.88 -24.24 -8.06
CA THR A 185 -2.54 -23.00 -7.35
C THR A 185 -3.17 -21.80 -8.05
N GLU A 186 -2.94 -21.64 -9.35
CA GLU A 186 -3.51 -20.51 -10.12
C GLU A 186 -5.05 -20.55 -10.17
N ASP A 187 -5.65 -21.75 -10.26
CA ASP A 187 -7.09 -21.96 -10.16
C ASP A 187 -7.66 -21.62 -8.77
N ALA A 188 -6.85 -21.77 -7.71
CA ALA A 188 -7.23 -21.35 -6.36
C ALA A 188 -7.28 -19.81 -6.25
N LEU A 189 -6.25 -19.12 -6.73
CA LEU A 189 -6.22 -17.64 -6.74
C LEU A 189 -7.31 -17.04 -7.64
N ALA A 190 -7.61 -17.67 -8.79
CA ALA A 190 -8.65 -17.21 -9.70
C ALA A 190 -10.06 -17.13 -9.06
N LYS A 191 -10.31 -17.90 -7.98
CA LYS A 191 -11.57 -17.86 -7.22
C LYS A 191 -11.81 -16.52 -6.52
N GLN A 192 -10.76 -15.74 -6.22
CA GLN A 192 -10.88 -14.43 -5.56
C GLN A 192 -11.63 -13.41 -6.43
N ALA A 193 -11.51 -13.50 -7.76
CA ALA A 193 -12.35 -12.71 -8.66
C ALA A 193 -13.85 -13.06 -8.54
N GLY A 194 -14.18 -14.28 -8.11
CA GLY A 194 -15.54 -14.67 -7.76
C GLY A 194 -16.04 -14.04 -6.46
N VAL A 195 -15.17 -13.86 -5.46
CA VAL A 195 -15.48 -13.17 -4.19
C VAL A 195 -15.82 -11.70 -4.47
N LEU A 196 -14.95 -10.98 -5.19
CA LEU A 196 -15.18 -9.59 -5.56
C LEU A 196 -16.44 -9.39 -6.42
N ARG A 197 -16.76 -10.30 -7.34
CA ARG A 197 -18.03 -10.25 -8.09
C ARG A 197 -19.27 -10.40 -7.20
N ARG A 198 -19.20 -11.21 -6.13
CA ARG A 198 -20.30 -11.42 -5.17
C ARG A 198 -20.45 -10.24 -4.19
N ALA A 199 -19.41 -9.45 -3.96
CA ALA A 199 -19.46 -8.21 -3.19
C ALA A 199 -20.23 -7.06 -3.88
N GLY A 200 -20.84 -7.31 -5.05
CA GLY A 200 -21.77 -6.37 -5.69
C GLY A 200 -21.07 -5.31 -6.56
N PRO A 201 -21.67 -4.12 -6.73
CA PRO A 201 -21.15 -3.07 -7.61
C PRO A 201 -19.73 -2.63 -7.27
N GLU A 202 -19.40 -2.45 -5.99
CA GLU A 202 -18.07 -1.97 -5.58
C GLU A 202 -16.97 -3.00 -5.86
N GLY A 203 -17.19 -4.28 -5.55
CA GLY A 203 -16.22 -5.33 -5.89
C GLY A 203 -16.01 -5.51 -7.40
N LYS A 204 -17.01 -5.16 -8.23
CA LYS A 204 -16.84 -5.09 -9.69
C LYS A 204 -16.00 -3.89 -10.13
N LYS A 205 -16.05 -2.74 -9.43
CA LYS A 205 -15.13 -1.60 -9.67
C LYS A 205 -13.70 -2.00 -9.31
N VAL A 206 -13.48 -2.57 -8.13
CA VAL A 206 -12.16 -3.07 -7.69
C VAL A 206 -11.55 -4.03 -8.72
N LEU A 207 -12.33 -4.97 -9.29
CA LEU A 207 -11.84 -5.84 -10.36
C LEU A 207 -11.41 -5.08 -11.63
N LYS A 208 -12.15 -4.05 -12.03
CA LYS A 208 -11.81 -3.19 -13.18
C LYS A 208 -10.55 -2.37 -12.91
N ASP A 209 -10.36 -1.91 -11.68
CA ASP A 209 -9.15 -1.17 -11.31
C ASP A 209 -7.93 -2.10 -11.26
N ILE A 210 -8.07 -3.33 -10.76
CA ILE A 210 -7.05 -4.38 -10.86
C ILE A 210 -6.68 -4.65 -12.33
N ASP A 211 -7.66 -4.80 -13.23
CA ASP A 211 -7.39 -4.97 -14.67
C ASP A 211 -6.63 -3.79 -15.26
N THR A 212 -6.98 -2.57 -14.84
CA THR A 212 -6.41 -1.32 -15.34
C THR A 212 -4.96 -1.13 -14.85
N PHE A 213 -4.68 -1.49 -13.59
CA PHE A 213 -3.35 -1.48 -12.98
C PHE A 213 -2.44 -2.54 -13.63
N VAL A 214 -2.94 -3.77 -13.79
CA VAL A 214 -2.24 -4.85 -14.51
C VAL A 214 -1.94 -4.46 -15.96
N LYS A 215 -2.86 -3.75 -16.64
CA LYS A 215 -2.56 -3.19 -17.97
C LYS A 215 -1.43 -2.17 -17.92
N GLY A 216 -1.36 -1.31 -16.88
CA GLY A 216 -0.24 -0.39 -16.67
C GLY A 216 1.12 -1.09 -16.62
N ILE A 217 1.21 -2.16 -15.81
CA ILE A 217 2.40 -3.01 -15.72
C ILE A 217 2.76 -3.61 -17.08
N ASN A 218 1.80 -4.21 -17.77
CA ASN A 218 2.05 -4.91 -19.03
C ASN A 218 2.41 -3.97 -20.17
N ASP A 219 1.80 -2.77 -20.23
CA ASP A 219 2.14 -1.75 -21.21
C ASP A 219 3.58 -1.24 -21.03
N TYR A 220 4.06 -1.12 -19.78
CA TYR A 220 5.46 -0.79 -19.48
C TYR A 220 6.40 -1.91 -19.95
N LEU A 221 6.08 -3.17 -19.63
CA LEU A 221 6.89 -4.33 -20.03
C LEU A 221 6.98 -4.47 -21.56
N GLU A 222 5.87 -4.23 -22.28
CA GLU A 222 5.83 -4.23 -23.75
C GLU A 222 6.68 -3.09 -24.34
N ALA A 223 6.51 -1.86 -23.84
CA ALA A 223 7.25 -0.68 -24.31
C ALA A 223 8.78 -0.81 -24.14
N HIS A 224 9.22 -1.58 -23.14
CA HIS A 224 10.64 -1.84 -22.85
C HIS A 224 11.14 -3.21 -23.36
N GLY A 225 10.34 -3.91 -24.19
CA GLY A 225 10.76 -5.16 -24.84
C GLY A 225 11.03 -6.32 -23.87
N SER A 226 10.38 -6.33 -22.71
CA SER A 226 10.57 -7.36 -21.69
C SER A 226 10.09 -8.73 -22.17
N THR A 227 10.87 -9.77 -21.85
CA THR A 227 10.50 -11.18 -22.11
C THR A 227 9.74 -11.83 -20.96
N ALA A 228 9.44 -11.08 -19.88
CA ALA A 228 8.67 -11.59 -18.76
C ALA A 228 7.22 -11.91 -19.17
N ALA A 229 6.64 -12.95 -18.58
CA ALA A 229 5.22 -13.25 -18.78
C ALA A 229 4.35 -12.04 -18.36
N PRO A 230 3.27 -11.70 -19.09
CA PRO A 230 2.37 -10.63 -18.66
C PRO A 230 1.80 -10.87 -17.26
N PHE A 231 1.67 -9.80 -16.47
CA PHE A 231 0.97 -9.80 -15.20
C PHE A 231 -0.54 -10.04 -15.40
N THR A 232 -1.16 -10.58 -14.35
CA THR A 232 -2.54 -11.07 -14.31
C THR A 232 -3.22 -10.64 -13.01
N ARG A 233 -4.53 -10.87 -12.88
CA ARG A 233 -5.24 -10.67 -11.60
C ARG A 233 -4.69 -11.54 -10.47
N ASN A 234 -4.23 -12.75 -10.78
CA ASN A 234 -3.68 -13.67 -9.78
C ASN A 234 -2.40 -13.11 -9.16
N ASP A 235 -1.59 -12.37 -9.93
CA ASP A 235 -0.43 -11.67 -9.37
C ASP A 235 -0.83 -10.63 -8.32
N ILE A 236 -1.90 -9.86 -8.56
CA ILE A 236 -2.39 -8.87 -7.60
C ILE A 236 -3.05 -9.51 -6.38
N PHE A 237 -3.78 -10.63 -6.56
CA PHE A 237 -4.30 -11.41 -5.43
C PHE A 237 -3.17 -12.02 -4.59
N ALA A 238 -2.10 -12.49 -5.23
CA ALA A 238 -0.91 -13.00 -4.57
C ALA A 238 -0.19 -11.90 -3.77
N PHE A 239 0.06 -10.73 -4.37
CA PHE A 239 0.72 -9.62 -3.66
C PHE A 239 -0.11 -9.09 -2.48
N ASN A 240 -1.44 -9.08 -2.57
CA ASN A 240 -2.28 -8.75 -1.42
C ASN A 240 -2.12 -9.78 -0.29
N ALA A 241 -2.09 -11.08 -0.61
CA ALA A 241 -1.83 -12.11 0.40
C ALA A 241 -0.41 -12.02 1.00
N LEU A 242 0.62 -11.73 0.19
CA LEU A 242 1.98 -11.46 0.68
C LEU A 242 2.02 -10.25 1.62
N LYS A 243 1.31 -9.17 1.30
CA LYS A 243 1.17 -8.00 2.17
C LYS A 243 0.48 -8.39 3.48
N ASP A 244 -0.55 -9.23 3.43
CA ASP A 244 -1.26 -9.70 4.61
C ASP A 244 -0.40 -10.65 5.44
N GLN A 245 0.47 -11.47 4.85
CA GLN A 245 1.51 -12.22 5.56
C GLN A 245 2.54 -11.29 6.24
N PHE A 246 3.02 -10.27 5.53
CA PHE A 246 4.08 -9.39 6.05
C PHE A 246 3.63 -8.43 7.16
N VAL A 247 2.38 -7.92 7.14
CA VAL A 247 1.89 -6.94 8.15
C VAL A 247 0.52 -7.25 8.77
N GLY A 248 -0.18 -8.28 8.31
CA GLY A 248 -1.53 -8.65 8.75
C GLY A 248 -1.58 -9.94 9.59
N GLU A 249 -0.55 -10.78 9.54
CA GLU A 249 -0.47 -12.00 10.35
C GLU A 249 -0.28 -11.67 11.84
N GLY A 250 -1.07 -12.35 12.66
CA GLY A 250 -1.03 -12.25 14.11
C GLY A 250 -1.83 -13.38 14.74
N GLY A 251 -1.29 -13.99 15.80
CA GLY A 251 -1.76 -15.26 16.35
C GLY A 251 -0.71 -16.37 16.20
N GLY A 252 -1.12 -17.63 16.15
CA GLY A 252 -0.25 -18.78 15.82
C GLY A 252 0.54 -19.36 17.00
N ASP A 253 0.50 -18.70 18.17
CA ASP A 253 1.21 -19.09 19.40
C ASP A 253 0.36 -20.04 20.28
N GLU A 254 -0.75 -20.58 19.78
CA GLU A 254 -1.70 -21.38 20.54
C GLU A 254 -1.07 -22.68 21.07
N ALA A 255 -0.19 -23.32 20.28
CA ALA A 255 0.48 -24.56 20.68
C ALA A 255 1.37 -24.37 21.92
N ARG A 256 2.29 -23.39 21.87
CA ARG A 256 3.21 -23.07 22.99
C ARG A 256 2.43 -22.56 24.21
N ARG A 257 1.41 -21.71 24.02
CA ARG A 257 0.52 -21.25 25.10
C ARG A 257 -0.27 -22.40 25.73
N SER A 258 -0.70 -23.37 24.92
CA SER A 258 -1.39 -24.57 25.38
C SER A 258 -0.48 -25.49 26.20
N GLN A 259 0.79 -25.68 25.79
CA GLN A 259 1.79 -26.39 26.58
C GLN A 259 2.11 -25.67 27.91
N PHE A 260 2.17 -24.34 27.91
CA PHE A 260 2.32 -23.55 29.13
C PHE A 260 1.13 -23.75 30.10
N LEU A 261 -0.10 -23.73 29.58
CA LEU A 261 -1.29 -24.10 30.35
C LEU A 261 -1.19 -25.55 30.87
N GLY A 262 -0.76 -26.50 30.05
CA GLY A 262 -0.51 -27.89 30.45
C GLY A 262 0.44 -27.99 31.65
N GLY A 263 1.57 -27.27 31.61
CA GLY A 263 2.56 -27.24 32.70
C GLY A 263 2.00 -26.62 33.99
N LEU A 264 1.21 -25.55 33.87
CA LEU A 264 0.49 -24.97 35.00
C LEU A 264 -0.54 -25.94 35.60
N GLN A 265 -1.25 -26.72 34.77
CA GLN A 265 -2.21 -27.72 35.25
C GLN A 265 -1.51 -28.92 35.91
N GLN A 266 -0.39 -29.39 35.38
CA GLN A 266 0.42 -30.45 36.00
C GLN A 266 0.97 -30.02 37.37
N ARG A 267 1.46 -28.78 37.50
CA ARG A 267 2.08 -28.29 38.75
C ARG A 267 1.07 -27.84 39.82
N LEU A 268 -0.08 -27.28 39.41
CA LEU A 268 -1.03 -26.62 40.33
C LEU A 268 -2.41 -27.31 40.39
N GLY A 269 -2.64 -28.33 39.56
CA GLY A 269 -3.96 -28.91 39.33
C GLY A 269 -4.83 -28.06 38.38
N VAL A 270 -5.72 -28.71 37.63
CA VAL A 270 -6.48 -28.13 36.51
C VAL A 270 -7.10 -26.75 36.81
N ARG A 271 -7.82 -26.61 37.94
CA ARG A 271 -8.53 -25.36 38.28
C ARG A 271 -7.57 -24.19 38.57
N LYS A 272 -6.52 -24.43 39.36
CA LYS A 272 -5.57 -23.38 39.74
C LYS A 272 -4.62 -23.04 38.59
N GLY A 273 -4.19 -24.03 37.83
CA GLY A 273 -3.39 -23.83 36.62
C GLY A 273 -4.11 -22.97 35.58
N TYR A 274 -5.39 -23.26 35.31
CA TYR A 274 -6.22 -22.45 34.42
C TYR A 274 -6.43 -21.03 34.96
N SER A 275 -6.68 -20.86 36.27
CA SER A 275 -6.83 -19.53 36.88
C SER A 275 -5.57 -18.67 36.74
N VAL A 276 -4.38 -19.25 36.94
CA VAL A 276 -3.09 -18.54 36.77
C VAL A 276 -2.85 -18.21 35.29
N PHE A 277 -3.17 -19.13 34.38
CA PHE A 277 -3.06 -18.87 32.94
C PHE A 277 -3.99 -17.72 32.48
N SER A 278 -5.25 -17.70 32.93
CA SER A 278 -6.19 -16.63 32.61
C SER A 278 -5.74 -15.27 33.12
N ASP A 279 -5.15 -15.22 34.31
CA ASP A 279 -4.60 -14.01 34.92
C ASP A 279 -3.38 -13.49 34.13
N LEU A 280 -2.39 -14.37 33.88
CA LEU A 280 -1.18 -14.02 33.12
C LEU A 280 -1.46 -13.65 31.65
N ARG A 281 -2.47 -14.24 31.00
CA ARG A 281 -2.83 -13.91 29.61
C ARG A 281 -3.47 -12.52 29.47
N GLN A 282 -4.03 -11.96 30.55
CA GLN A 282 -4.71 -10.66 30.58
C GLN A 282 -5.69 -10.38 29.42
N ASN A 283 -6.41 -11.42 28.94
CA ASN A 283 -7.15 -11.36 27.67
C ASN A 283 -8.14 -10.19 27.55
N ILE A 284 -8.71 -9.73 28.67
CA ILE A 284 -9.40 -8.44 28.75
C ILE A 284 -8.87 -7.69 29.98
N ASN A 285 -7.94 -6.76 29.76
CA ASN A 285 -7.52 -5.80 30.77
C ASN A 285 -8.44 -4.57 30.72
N LYS A 286 -9.04 -4.21 31.86
CA LYS A 286 -9.95 -3.05 31.98
C LYS A 286 -9.22 -1.70 31.96
N GLY A 287 -7.93 -1.67 32.29
CA GLY A 287 -7.10 -0.47 32.28
C GLY A 287 -6.51 -0.12 30.91
N SER A 288 -6.66 -0.99 29.91
CA SER A 288 -6.17 -0.72 28.55
C SER A 288 -6.94 0.45 27.91
N PRO A 289 -6.25 1.45 27.34
CA PRO A 289 -6.91 2.49 26.55
C PRO A 289 -7.57 1.89 25.31
N ARG A 290 -8.58 2.58 24.77
CA ARG A 290 -9.35 2.14 23.61
C ARG A 290 -9.33 3.23 22.54
N THR A 291 -9.22 2.81 21.28
CA THR A 291 -9.27 3.73 20.12
C THR A 291 -10.66 4.36 19.94
N VAL A 292 -11.70 3.71 20.46
CA VAL A 292 -13.09 4.18 20.41
C VAL A 292 -13.77 4.02 21.77
N ASP A 293 -14.67 4.95 22.08
CA ASP A 293 -15.49 4.90 23.28
C ASP A 293 -16.56 3.79 23.24
N GLY A 294 -17.01 3.38 24.43
CA GLY A 294 -18.14 2.48 24.61
C GLY A 294 -17.80 0.99 24.68
N HIS A 295 -18.83 0.16 24.46
CA HIS A 295 -18.77 -1.28 24.63
C HIS A 295 -19.03 -2.01 23.32
N PHE A 296 -18.01 -2.70 22.80
CA PHE A 296 -18.12 -3.63 21.68
C PHE A 296 -18.28 -5.06 22.19
N ARG A 297 -19.06 -5.89 21.47
CA ARG A 297 -19.19 -7.33 21.74
C ARG A 297 -18.00 -8.07 21.12
N TYR A 298 -16.89 -8.10 21.84
CA TYR A 298 -15.78 -9.02 21.55
C TYR A 298 -16.17 -10.46 21.82
N GLU A 299 -15.45 -11.38 21.19
CA GLU A 299 -15.56 -12.82 21.42
C GLU A 299 -15.34 -13.16 22.92
N HIS A 300 -16.06 -14.16 23.41
CA HIS A 300 -16.09 -14.48 24.84
C HIS A 300 -15.17 -15.65 25.17
N ASP A 301 -14.35 -15.46 26.21
CA ASP A 301 -13.52 -16.53 26.72
C ASP A 301 -14.32 -17.76 27.16
N PRO A 302 -13.82 -18.98 26.90
CA PRO A 302 -14.42 -20.18 27.42
C PRO A 302 -14.42 -20.17 28.95
N LYS A 303 -15.59 -20.23 29.58
CA LYS A 303 -15.74 -20.06 31.04
C LYS A 303 -15.18 -21.21 31.89
N LYS A 304 -14.62 -22.26 31.27
CA LYS A 304 -14.18 -23.50 31.93
C LYS A 304 -12.99 -24.11 31.17
N PRO A 305 -12.06 -24.81 31.86
CA PRO A 305 -11.05 -25.65 31.22
C PRO A 305 -11.70 -26.72 30.33
N GLY A 306 -11.04 -27.08 29.22
CA GLY A 306 -11.50 -28.15 28.32
C GLY A 306 -12.74 -27.83 27.50
N ALA A 307 -13.00 -26.55 27.22
CA ALA A 307 -14.05 -26.16 26.28
C ALA A 307 -13.74 -26.65 24.84
N PRO A 308 -14.76 -26.87 23.99
CA PRO A 308 -14.56 -27.23 22.59
C PRO A 308 -13.61 -26.27 21.88
N GLY A 309 -12.65 -26.79 21.11
CA GLY A 309 -11.61 -26.02 20.44
C GLY A 309 -10.41 -25.61 21.31
N SER A 310 -10.49 -25.75 22.65
CA SER A 310 -9.40 -25.42 23.58
C SER A 310 -8.66 -26.66 24.07
N ALA A 311 -7.97 -27.36 23.15
CA ALA A 311 -7.13 -28.51 23.50
C ALA A 311 -5.92 -28.09 24.35
N VAL A 312 -5.70 -28.78 25.47
CA VAL A 312 -4.51 -28.59 26.32
C VAL A 312 -3.44 -29.60 25.90
N LEU A 313 -2.29 -29.12 25.44
CA LEU A 313 -1.17 -29.95 25.03
C LEU A 313 -0.28 -30.29 26.23
N ASP A 314 0.29 -31.49 26.25
CA ASP A 314 1.26 -31.86 27.26
C ASP A 314 2.57 -31.06 27.08
N PRO A 315 3.21 -30.59 28.16
CA PRO A 315 4.50 -29.90 28.08
C PRO A 315 5.54 -30.71 27.31
N GLY A 316 6.16 -30.08 26.32
CA GLY A 316 7.15 -30.74 25.45
C GLY A 316 6.59 -31.71 24.38
N SER A 317 5.28 -31.97 24.34
CA SER A 317 4.68 -32.89 23.35
C SER A 317 4.59 -32.35 21.92
N PHE A 318 4.50 -31.03 21.74
CA PHE A 318 4.39 -30.41 20.42
C PHE A 318 5.74 -30.40 19.71
N THR A 319 5.78 -31.03 18.53
CA THR A 319 6.91 -30.96 17.60
C THR A 319 6.43 -30.27 16.34
N PRO A 320 7.04 -29.14 15.92
CA PRO A 320 6.75 -28.54 14.62
C PRO A 320 7.11 -29.51 13.50
N THR A 321 6.17 -29.83 12.62
CA THR A 321 6.43 -30.64 11.42
C THR A 321 6.86 -29.71 10.28
N PRO A 322 8.09 -29.82 9.74
CA PRO A 322 8.46 -29.10 8.52
C PRO A 322 7.62 -29.64 7.36
N ALA A 323 6.94 -28.75 6.64
CA ALA A 323 6.10 -29.17 5.51
C ALA A 323 6.92 -29.68 4.31
N VAL A 324 8.20 -29.30 4.23
CA VAL A 324 9.16 -29.82 3.27
C VAL A 324 10.51 -29.99 3.98
N SER A 325 11.18 -31.11 3.78
CA SER A 325 12.61 -31.25 4.07
C SER A 325 13.42 -30.45 3.05
N ALA A 326 13.42 -29.12 3.17
CA ALA A 326 14.26 -28.27 2.35
C ALA A 326 15.73 -28.61 2.64
N SER A 327 16.44 -29.14 1.64
CA SER A 327 17.90 -29.26 1.65
C SER A 327 18.54 -27.87 1.48
N ALA A 328 18.27 -26.98 2.44
CA ALA A 328 18.86 -25.66 2.55
C ALA A 328 20.09 -25.76 3.46
N THR A 329 21.25 -25.96 2.86
CA THR A 329 22.51 -25.59 3.51
C THR A 329 22.51 -24.06 3.70
N HIS A 330 22.88 -23.62 4.90
CA HIS A 330 22.69 -22.26 5.45
C HIS A 330 21.27 -21.99 5.94
N GLY A 331 21.07 -22.26 7.23
CA GLY A 331 19.89 -21.80 7.94
C GLY A 331 19.99 -20.32 8.23
N VAL A 332 18.97 -19.56 7.84
CA VAL A 332 18.42 -18.58 8.76
C VAL A 332 17.84 -19.41 9.91
N SER A 333 18.32 -19.19 11.13
CA SER A 333 17.72 -19.80 12.32
C SER A 333 16.22 -19.51 12.33
N GLN A 334 15.40 -20.41 12.90
CA GLN A 334 14.12 -19.95 13.46
C GLN A 334 14.41 -18.67 14.28
N PRO A 335 13.61 -17.59 14.15
CA PRO A 335 13.87 -16.37 14.89
C PRO A 335 14.10 -16.72 16.36
N ALA A 336 15.34 -16.53 16.83
CA ALA A 336 15.65 -16.73 18.23
C ALA A 336 14.69 -15.83 19.02
N GLU A 337 14.00 -16.40 20.00
CA GLU A 337 12.94 -15.74 20.78
C GLU A 337 13.47 -14.35 21.19
N ARG A 338 12.91 -13.28 20.57
CA ARG A 338 13.51 -11.94 20.67
C ARG A 338 13.58 -11.59 22.16
N PRO A 339 14.78 -11.36 22.75
CA PRO A 339 14.91 -11.19 24.20
C PRO A 339 14.30 -9.87 24.72
N GLN A 340 13.82 -9.02 23.81
CA GLN A 340 13.19 -7.73 24.05
C GLN A 340 12.05 -7.55 23.03
N ALA A 341 10.97 -6.90 23.43
CA ALA A 341 9.99 -6.37 22.48
C ALA A 341 10.59 -5.14 21.77
N SER A 342 10.28 -4.95 20.49
CA SER A 342 10.77 -3.83 19.67
C SER A 342 10.12 -2.47 20.00
N ASN A 343 9.68 -2.29 21.26
CA ASN A 343 8.80 -1.22 21.72
C ASN A 343 9.27 -0.61 23.06
N GLU A 344 10.34 -1.12 23.68
CA GLU A 344 10.90 -0.56 24.91
C GLU A 344 12.03 0.41 24.57
N LEU A 345 11.80 1.69 24.88
CA LEU A 345 12.79 2.74 25.13
C LEU A 345 12.94 2.90 26.65
#